data_AF-A0A3D9L720-F1
#
_entry.id   AF-A0A3D9L720-F1
#
_cell.length_a   1.000
_cell.length_b   1.000
_cell.length_c   1.000
_cell.angle_alpha   90.00
_cell.angle_beta   90.00
_cell.angle_gamma   90.00
#
_symmetry.space_group_name_H-M   'P 1'
#
loop_
_entity.id
_entity.type
_entity.pdbx_description
1 polymer ?
#
loop_
_entity_poly.entity_id
_entity_poly.type
_entity_poly.pdbx_seq_one_letter_code
_entity_poly.pdbx_strand_id
1 'polypeptide(L)'
;MAEKTMYSEDELKEFEQLINEKLEKAREELRILKGSLTRNTDEGTDATHSSVKTLEDGADTAEKEQLSTLAGRQQKFINNLEKALIRIKNGTYGICVDTGKLISKERLRAVPHTMHSIEAKLNQKK
;
A
#
# COMPACT_ATOMS: atom_id res chain seq x y z
N MET A 1 22.23 24.20 17.66
CA MET A 1 21.15 24.24 16.64
C MET A 1 20.15 23.18 17.06
N ALA A 2 18.90 23.54 17.34
CA ALA A 2 17.90 22.57 17.75
C ALA A 2 17.56 21.68 16.56
N GLU A 3 18.13 20.47 16.52
CA GLU A 3 17.76 19.46 15.54
C GLU A 3 16.29 19.12 15.76
N LYS A 4 15.44 19.51 14.80
CA LYS A 4 14.00 19.26 14.87
C LYS A 4 13.78 17.75 14.74
N THR A 5 13.57 17.08 15.87
CA THR A 5 13.41 15.61 15.95
C THR A 5 11.97 15.16 15.71
N MET A 6 11.01 16.08 15.73
CA MET A 6 9.57 15.78 15.63
C MET A 6 8.82 16.82 14.79
N TYR A 7 7.74 16.38 14.15
CA TYR A 7 6.80 17.24 13.44
C TYR A 7 5.85 17.94 14.41
N SER A 8 5.45 19.18 14.08
CA SER A 8 4.46 19.91 14.87
C SER A 8 3.06 19.33 14.65
N GLU A 9 2.17 19.49 15.62
CA GLU A 9 0.78 18.99 15.56
C GLU A 9 0.02 19.44 14.30
N ASP A 10 0.25 20.67 13.85
CA ASP A 10 -0.35 21.20 12.62
C ASP A 10 0.06 20.41 11.37
N GLU A 11 1.37 20.11 11.26
CA GLU A 11 1.92 19.33 10.15
C GLU A 11 1.41 17.88 10.20
N LEU A 12 1.33 17.31 11.41
CA LEU A 12 0.80 15.97 11.64
C LEU A 12 -0.67 15.87 11.18
N LYS A 13 -1.47 16.91 11.40
CA LYS A 13 -2.86 16.98 10.97
C LYS A 13 -3.00 17.05 9.44
N GLU A 14 -2.13 17.82 8.77
CA GLU A 14 -2.07 17.81 7.29
C GLU A 14 -1.78 16.40 6.76
N PHE A 15 -0.81 15.70 7.36
CA PHE A 15 -0.47 14.33 6.95
C PHE A 15 -1.60 13.34 7.27
N GLU A 16 -2.29 13.50 8.40
CA GLU A 16 -3.45 12.67 8.77
C GLU A 16 -4.53 12.73 7.70
N GLN A 17 -4.91 13.93 7.27
CA GLN A 17 -5.92 14.13 6.22
C GLN A 17 -5.47 13.50 4.89
N LEU A 18 -4.22 13.72 4.49
CA LEU A 18 -3.65 13.15 3.26
C LEU A 18 -3.66 11.61 3.29
N ILE A 19 -3.31 11.02 4.44
CA ILE A 19 -3.31 9.56 4.61
C ILE A 19 -4.73 9.02 4.56
N ASN A 20 -5.68 9.69 5.19
CA ASN A 20 -7.08 9.26 5.20
C ASN A 20 -7.66 9.24 3.78
N GLU A 21 -7.43 10.30 3.00
CA GLU A 21 -7.86 10.35 1.59
C GLU A 21 -7.25 9.21 0.75
N LYS A 22 -5.95 8.93 0.94
CA LYS A 22 -5.28 7.81 0.25
C LYS A 22 -5.80 6.45 0.72
N LEU A 23 -6.17 6.33 2.00
CA LEU A 23 -6.68 5.10 2.58
C LEU A 23 -8.07 4.76 2.02
N GLU A 24 -8.94 5.75 1.84
CA GLU A 24 -10.23 5.56 1.19
C GLU A 24 -10.08 5.11 -0.27
N LYS A 25 -9.25 5.81 -1.05
CA LYS A 25 -8.92 5.40 -2.44
C LYS A 25 -8.35 3.98 -2.47
N ALA A 26 -7.42 3.66 -1.57
CA ALA A 26 -6.79 2.36 -1.55
C ALA A 26 -7.76 1.22 -1.20
N ARG A 27 -8.73 1.47 -0.31
CA ARG A 27 -9.79 0.52 0.04
C ARG A 27 -10.74 0.29 -1.13
N GLU A 28 -11.07 1.34 -1.89
CA GLU A 28 -11.88 1.21 -3.10
C GLU A 28 -11.17 0.37 -4.17
N GLU A 29 -9.89 0.65 -4.45
CA GLU A 29 -9.08 -0.17 -5.37
C GLU A 29 -9.04 -1.64 -4.94
N LEU A 30 -8.84 -1.91 -3.65
CA LEU A 30 -8.86 -3.27 -3.12
C LEU A 30 -10.21 -3.95 -3.34
N ARG A 31 -11.32 -3.23 -3.15
CA ARG A 31 -12.67 -3.74 -3.38
C ARG A 31 -12.87 -4.10 -4.85
N ILE A 32 -12.39 -3.27 -5.78
CA ILE A 32 -12.46 -3.52 -7.22
C ILE A 32 -11.62 -4.75 -7.60
N LEU A 33 -10.38 -4.83 -7.10
CA LEU A 33 -9.49 -5.97 -7.32
C LEU A 33 -10.10 -7.28 -6.80
N LYS A 34 -10.65 -7.28 -5.58
CA LYS A 34 -11.34 -8.44 -5.02
C LYS A 34 -12.59 -8.81 -5.81
N GLY A 35 -13.40 -7.83 -6.22
CA GLY A 35 -14.59 -8.06 -7.04
C GLY A 35 -14.27 -8.70 -8.40
N SER A 36 -13.16 -8.28 -9.02
CA SER A 36 -12.65 -8.86 -10.27
C SER A 36 -12.21 -10.31 -10.10
N LEU A 37 -11.61 -10.64 -8.96
CA LEU A 37 -11.20 -12.01 -8.62
C LEU A 37 -12.42 -12.93 -8.40
N THR A 38 -13.47 -12.44 -7.72
CA THR A 38 -14.69 -13.22 -7.45
C THR A 38 -15.53 -13.45 -8.70
N ARG A 39 -15.66 -12.44 -9.57
CA ARG A 39 -16.48 -12.52 -10.79
C ARG A 39 -15.91 -13.51 -11.81
N ASN A 40 -14.58 -13.56 -11.96
CA ASN A 40 -13.88 -14.57 -12.78
C ASN A 40 -13.91 -16.00 -12.21
N THR A 41 -14.40 -16.19 -10.98
CA THR A 41 -14.58 -17.52 -10.38
C THR A 41 -16.00 -18.05 -10.65
N ASP A 42 -16.98 -17.16 -10.78
CA ASP A 42 -18.39 -17.51 -11.03
C ASP A 42 -18.67 -17.82 -12.51
N GLU A 43 -17.96 -17.17 -13.44
CA GLU A 43 -18.09 -17.40 -14.89
C GLU A 43 -17.45 -18.72 -15.40
N GLY A 44 -17.03 -19.61 -14.49
CA GLY A 44 -16.36 -20.87 -14.82
C GLY A 44 -17.18 -22.15 -14.59
N THR A 45 -18.41 -22.05 -14.06
CA THR A 45 -19.17 -23.23 -13.60
C THR A 45 -20.32 -23.67 -14.53
N ASP A 46 -20.62 -22.93 -15.60
CA ASP A 46 -21.72 -23.28 -16.52
C ASP A 46 -21.33 -23.11 -17.99
N ALA A 47 -20.68 -24.14 -18.57
CA ALA A 47 -20.84 -24.54 -19.97
C ALA A 47 -19.88 -25.69 -20.33
N THR A 48 -20.47 -26.87 -20.46
CA THR A 48 -20.17 -27.89 -21.47
C THR A 48 -19.35 -27.41 -22.67
N HIS A 49 -18.12 -27.92 -22.84
CA HIS A 49 -17.64 -28.65 -24.02
C HIS A 49 -16.13 -28.91 -23.91
N SER A 50 -15.81 -30.20 -23.80
CA SER A 50 -14.49 -30.79 -24.01
C SER A 50 -13.92 -30.38 -25.37
N SER A 51 -12.71 -29.80 -25.45
CA SER A 51 -11.70 -29.88 -26.55
C SER A 51 -10.72 -28.69 -26.64
N VAL A 52 -11.02 -27.52 -26.03
CA VAL A 52 -10.17 -26.29 -26.10
C VAL A 52 -9.92 -25.75 -24.68
N LYS A 53 -9.42 -26.57 -23.75
CA LYS A 53 -9.29 -26.17 -22.33
C LYS A 53 -7.85 -26.14 -21.79
N THR A 54 -6.83 -26.36 -22.61
CA THR A 54 -5.45 -26.52 -22.11
C THR A 54 -4.51 -25.35 -22.40
N LEU A 55 -4.87 -24.42 -23.29
CA LEU A 55 -4.07 -23.22 -23.58
C LEU A 55 -4.65 -21.93 -22.98
N GLU A 56 -5.98 -21.82 -22.88
CA GLU A 56 -6.67 -20.64 -22.31
C GLU A 56 -6.57 -20.62 -20.77
N ASP A 57 -6.74 -21.79 -20.13
CA ASP A 57 -6.66 -21.97 -18.67
C ASP A 57 -5.34 -21.48 -18.02
N GLY A 58 -4.23 -21.52 -18.77
CA GLY A 58 -2.95 -20.98 -18.32
C GLY A 58 -2.91 -19.45 -18.27
N ALA A 59 -3.60 -18.76 -19.18
CA ALA A 59 -3.69 -17.31 -19.22
C ALA A 59 -4.64 -16.78 -18.12
N ASP A 60 -5.79 -17.44 -17.93
CA ASP A 60 -6.75 -17.12 -16.86
C ASP A 60 -6.15 -17.32 -15.46
N THR A 61 -5.37 -18.40 -15.28
CA THR A 61 -4.68 -18.67 -14.02
C THR A 61 -3.62 -17.61 -13.73
N ALA A 62 -2.80 -17.25 -14.73
CA ALA A 62 -1.79 -16.21 -14.58
C ALA A 62 -2.41 -14.85 -14.22
N GLU A 63 -3.53 -14.48 -14.86
CA GLU A 63 -4.23 -13.23 -14.54
C GLU A 63 -4.77 -13.23 -13.11
N LYS A 64 -5.38 -14.33 -12.65
CA LYS A 64 -5.85 -14.49 -11.27
C LYS A 64 -4.72 -14.39 -10.24
N GLU A 65 -3.56 -15.00 -10.52
CA GLU A 65 -2.38 -14.90 -9.66
C GLU A 65 -1.84 -13.47 -9.60
N GLN A 66 -1.81 -12.76 -10.74
CA GLN A 66 -1.42 -11.35 -10.80
C GLN A 66 -2.38 -10.47 -10.00
N LEU A 67 -3.70 -10.62 -10.20
CA LEU A 67 -4.72 -9.88 -9.47
C LEU A 67 -4.66 -10.16 -7.96
N SER A 68 -4.46 -11.42 -7.57
CA SER A 68 -4.29 -11.82 -6.16
C SER A 68 -3.06 -11.19 -5.54
N THR A 69 -1.94 -11.16 -6.28
CA THR A 69 -0.70 -10.50 -5.86
C THR A 69 -0.91 -9.00 -5.69
N LEU A 70 -1.59 -8.35 -6.63
CA LEU A 70 -1.91 -6.92 -6.59
C LEU A 70 -2.82 -6.61 -5.40
N ALA A 71 -3.88 -7.38 -5.18
CA ALA A 71 -4.78 -7.24 -4.04
C ALA A 71 -4.03 -7.41 -2.70
N GLY A 72 -3.12 -8.39 -2.62
CA GLY A 72 -2.27 -8.59 -1.45
C GLY A 72 -1.33 -7.41 -1.18
N ARG A 73 -0.75 -6.81 -2.22
CA ARG A 73 0.06 -5.58 -2.11
C ARG A 73 -0.79 -4.40 -1.65
N GLN A 74 -1.99 -4.24 -2.19
CA GLN A 74 -2.92 -3.19 -1.81
C GLN A 74 -3.36 -3.32 -0.34
N GLN A 75 -3.63 -4.55 0.11
CA GLN A 75 -3.98 -4.82 1.51
C GLN A 75 -2.84 -4.44 2.46
N LYS A 76 -1.60 -4.76 2.09
CA LYS A 76 -0.40 -4.33 2.84
C LYS A 76 -0.26 -2.82 2.85
N PHE A 77 -0.53 -2.15 1.74
CA PHE A 77 -0.50 -0.69 1.63
C PHE A 77 -1.51 -0.03 2.58
N ILE A 78 -2.76 -0.51 2.63
CA ILE A 78 -3.79 -0.03 3.58
C ILE A 78 -3.31 -0.20 5.02
N ASN A 79 -2.81 -1.38 5.38
CA ASN A 79 -2.31 -1.65 6.73
C ASN A 79 -1.13 -0.72 7.10
N ASN A 80 -0.27 -0.40 6.13
CA ASN A 80 0.82 0.56 6.34
C ASN A 80 0.31 2.00 6.53
N LEU A 81 -0.75 2.42 5.83
CA LEU A 81 -1.41 3.72 6.05
C LEU A 81 -2.07 3.78 7.44
N GLU A 82 -2.75 2.72 7.87
CA GLU A 82 -3.33 2.64 9.23
C GLU A 82 -2.26 2.73 10.31
N LYS A 83 -1.13 2.04 10.13
CA LYS A 83 0.04 2.17 11.02
C LYS A 83 0.62 3.59 11.01
N ALA A 84 0.63 4.27 9.87
CA ALA A 84 1.08 5.66 9.78
C ALA A 84 0.18 6.59 10.60
N LEU A 85 -1.15 6.43 10.54
CA LEU A 85 -2.10 7.17 11.38
C LEU A 85 -1.84 6.96 12.88
N ILE A 86 -1.55 5.72 13.29
CA ILE A 86 -1.21 5.42 14.70
C ILE A 86 0.07 6.17 15.12
N ARG A 87 1.07 6.29 14.25
CA ARG A 87 2.29 7.05 14.54
C ARG A 87 2.06 8.55 14.61
N ILE A 88 1.14 9.07 13.80
CA ILE A 88 0.74 10.47 13.85
C ILE A 88 0.12 10.76 15.21
N LYS A 89 -0.80 9.92 15.68
CA LYS A 89 -1.40 10.04 17.02
C LYS A 89 -0.39 9.94 18.16
N ASN A 90 0.65 9.11 17.99
CA ASN A 90 1.73 8.98 18.96
C ASN A 90 2.81 10.08 18.83
N GLY A 91 2.73 10.97 17.84
CA GLY A 91 3.73 12.01 17.57
C GLY A 91 5.07 11.47 17.03
N THR A 92 5.19 10.18 16.71
CA THR A 92 6.42 9.55 16.21
C THR A 92 6.46 9.45 14.68
N TYR A 93 5.49 10.06 14.00
CA TYR A 93 5.43 10.08 12.55
C TYR A 93 6.60 10.87 11.95
N GLY A 94 7.14 10.36 10.84
CA GLY A 94 8.26 11.01 10.15
C GLY A 94 9.62 10.80 10.82
N ILE A 95 9.74 9.91 11.79
CA ILE A 95 11.02 9.45 12.33
C ILE A 95 11.42 8.14 11.64
N CYS A 96 12.63 8.08 11.09
CA CYS A 96 13.14 6.87 10.46
C CYS A 96 13.41 5.78 11.51
N VAL A 97 12.92 4.57 11.28
CA VAL A 97 13.08 3.46 12.23
C VAL A 97 14.54 2.98 12.32
N ASP A 98 15.30 3.02 11.23
CA ASP A 98 16.71 2.59 11.23
C ASP A 98 17.65 3.65 11.80
N THR A 99 17.46 4.91 11.38
CA THR A 99 18.43 5.97 11.68
C THR A 99 18.00 6.89 12.82
N GLY A 100 16.74 6.85 13.25
CA GLY A 100 16.18 7.78 14.23
C GLY A 100 16.10 9.24 13.73
N LYS A 101 16.46 9.52 12.47
CA LYS A 101 16.46 10.87 11.90
C LYS A 101 15.08 11.26 11.38
N LEU A 102 14.81 12.57 11.36
CA LEU A 102 13.61 13.13 10.75
C LEU A 102 13.63 12.90 9.22
N ILE A 103 12.59 12.28 8.68
CA ILE A 103 12.36 12.08 7.24
C ILE A 103 11.83 13.40 6.67
N SER A 104 12.38 13.89 5.55
CA SER A 104 11.94 15.15 4.92
C SER A 104 10.44 15.16 4.57
N LYS A 105 9.77 16.30 4.78
CA LYS A 105 8.33 16.50 4.48
C LYS A 105 7.95 16.12 3.05
N GLU A 106 8.79 16.49 2.09
CA GLU A 106 8.56 16.24 0.67
C GLU A 106 8.45 14.73 0.37
N ARG A 107 9.26 13.92 1.06
CA ARG A 107 9.21 12.46 0.96
C ARG A 107 7.94 11.87 1.57
N LEU A 108 7.51 12.40 2.72
CA LEU A 108 6.26 11.98 3.37
C LEU A 108 5.03 12.40 2.56
N ARG A 109 5.06 13.55 1.87
CA ARG A 109 4.01 13.96 0.93
C ARG A 109 3.91 13.00 -0.26
N ALA A 110 5.05 12.61 -0.83
CA ALA A 110 5.09 11.63 -1.92
C ALA A 110 4.63 10.23 -1.46
N VAL A 111 5.19 9.73 -0.37
CA VAL A 111 4.98 8.36 0.13
C VAL A 111 4.69 8.38 1.64
N PRO A 112 3.44 8.63 2.07
CA PRO A 112 3.13 8.86 3.48
C PRO A 112 3.18 7.61 4.36
N HIS A 113 3.20 6.41 3.76
CA HIS A 113 3.38 5.15 4.48
C HIS A 113 4.87 4.79 4.69
N THR A 114 5.81 5.58 4.15
CA THR A 114 7.24 5.24 4.19
C THR A 114 7.82 5.42 5.59
N MET A 115 8.47 4.37 6.10
CA MET A 115 9.12 4.35 7.43
C MET A 115 10.62 4.61 7.36
N HIS A 116 11.17 4.63 6.15
CA HIS A 116 12.60 4.66 5.90
C HIS A 116 12.97 5.97 5.22
N SER A 117 14.01 6.61 5.74
CA SER A 117 14.64 7.76 5.09
C SER A 117 15.24 7.36 3.74
N ILE A 118 15.49 8.36 2.89
CA ILE A 118 16.20 8.18 1.62
C ILE A 118 17.56 7.54 1.85
N GLU A 119 18.28 7.94 2.91
CA GLU A 119 19.56 7.33 3.35
C GLU A 119 19.44 5.82 3.59
N ALA A 120 18.44 5.40 4.38
CA ALA A 120 18.24 3.97 4.69
C ALA A 120 17.87 3.16 3.44
N LYS A 121 17.07 3.74 2.54
CA LYS A 121 16.70 3.09 1.27
C LYS A 121 17.86 3.03 0.27
N LEU A 122 18.78 3.99 0.30
CA LEU A 122 20.01 3.95 -0.51
C LEU A 122 20.96 2.86 -0.01
N ASN A 123 21.03 2.67 1.32
CA ASN A 123 21.92 1.69 1.95
C ASN A 123 21.42 0.24 1.83
N GLN A 124 20.12 0.01 1.62
CA GLN A 124 19.56 -1.33 1.32
C GLN A 124 19.76 -1.79 -0.14
N LYS A 125 20.18 -0.89 -1.04
CA LYS A 125 20.38 -1.21 -2.47
C LYS A 125 21.83 -1.56 -2.83
N LYS A 126 22.72 -1.66 -1.84
CA LYS A 126 24.06 -2.22 -2.01
C LYS A 126 24.05 -3.70 -1.63
#